data_AF-A0A5C3Q9V3-F1
#
_entry.id   AF-A0A5C3Q9V3-F1
#
_cell.length_a   1.000
_cell.length_b   1.000
_cell.length_c   1.000
_cell.angle_alpha   90.00
_cell.angle_beta   90.00
_cell.angle_gamma   90.00
#
_symmetry.space_group_name_H-M   'P 1'
#
loop_
_entity.id
_entity.type
_entity.pdbx_description
1 polymer ?
#
loop_
_entity_poly.entity_id
_entity_poly.type
_entity_poly.pdbx_seq_one_letter_code
_entity_poly.pdbx_strand_id
1 'polypeptide(L)'
;MCKHQVVGDFYRGCGHFHNDYYTGDVADCGSEVCKSSAAHKHKTARECGCKAFKEDDTKLRNLFRVSHESCRLPDDRSQKALSNMIHARRR
;
A
#
# COMPACT_ATOMS: atom_id res chain seq x y z
N MET A 1 -3.42 -13.93 -12.71
CA MET A 1 -2.65 -13.87 -11.46
C MET A 1 -2.95 -12.51 -10.84
N CYS A 2 -3.10 -12.44 -9.50
CA CYS A 2 -3.74 -11.33 -8.78
C CYS A 2 -2.84 -10.73 -7.69
N LYS A 3 -1.83 -11.47 -7.24
CA LYS A 3 -0.88 -11.04 -6.22
C LYS A 3 0.36 -10.50 -6.89
N HIS A 4 0.79 -9.29 -6.57
CA HIS A 4 2.01 -8.70 -7.09
C HIS A 4 3.03 -8.62 -5.96
N GLN A 5 4.22 -9.18 -6.17
CA GLN A 5 5.25 -9.10 -5.16
C GLN A 5 5.79 -7.68 -5.06
N VAL A 6 5.76 -7.13 -3.86
CA VAL A 6 6.29 -5.80 -3.54
C VAL A 6 7.39 -5.93 -2.51
N VAL A 7 8.55 -5.33 -2.79
CA VAL A 7 9.68 -5.29 -1.87
C VAL A 7 9.72 -3.93 -1.19
N GLY A 8 9.98 -3.93 0.10
CA GLY A 8 10.05 -2.72 0.90
C GLY A 8 10.59 -2.95 2.29
N ASP A 9 10.54 -1.91 3.10
CA ASP A 9 11.09 -1.90 4.46
C ASP A 9 9.99 -1.64 5.48
N PHE A 10 10.13 -2.23 6.68
CA PHE A 10 9.20 -1.99 7.79
C PHE A 10 9.85 -1.19 8.90
N TYR A 11 9.15 -0.12 9.30
CA TYR A 11 9.63 0.84 10.29
C TYR A 11 8.87 0.66 11.58
N ARG A 12 9.48 0.03 12.59
CA ARG A 12 8.82 -0.22 13.89
C ARG A 12 8.53 1.06 14.67
N GLY A 13 9.23 2.16 14.40
CA GLY A 13 8.97 3.44 15.05
C GLY A 13 7.60 4.05 14.69
N CYS A 14 7.07 3.74 13.50
CA CYS A 14 5.72 4.15 13.08
C CYS A 14 4.76 2.98 12.81
N GLY A 15 5.24 1.73 12.77
CA GLY A 15 4.43 0.54 12.53
C GLY A 15 4.00 0.36 11.07
N HIS A 16 4.63 1.06 10.12
CA HIS A 16 4.25 1.03 8.71
C HIS A 16 5.26 0.29 7.83
N PHE A 17 4.73 -0.40 6.82
CA PHE A 17 5.49 -0.93 5.69
C PHE A 17 5.56 0.14 4.60
N HIS A 18 6.76 0.38 4.09
CA HIS A 18 7.00 1.31 3.00
C HIS A 18 7.48 0.52 1.78
N ASN A 19 6.65 0.54 0.73
CA ASN A 19 6.93 -0.12 -0.54
C ASN A 19 8.03 0.66 -1.29
N ASP A 20 9.05 -0.05 -1.79
CA ASP A 20 10.05 0.56 -2.68
C ASP A 20 9.76 0.26 -4.14
N TYR A 21 9.61 -1.02 -4.49
CA TYR A 21 9.38 -1.44 -5.88
C TYR A 21 8.66 -2.78 -5.97
N TYR A 22 7.95 -2.97 -7.08
CA TYR A 22 7.38 -4.26 -7.46
C TYR A 22 8.42 -5.06 -8.25
N THR A 23 8.59 -6.34 -7.94
CA THR A 23 9.59 -7.19 -8.66
C THR A 23 9.12 -7.59 -10.05
N GLY A 24 7.82 -7.45 -10.33
CA GLY A 24 7.18 -7.98 -11.53
C GLY A 24 6.74 -9.43 -11.36
N ASP A 25 7.10 -10.09 -10.26
CA ASP A 25 6.61 -11.42 -9.94
C ASP A 25 5.14 -11.34 -9.58
N VAL A 26 4.35 -12.18 -10.25
CA VAL A 26 2.91 -12.28 -10.02
C VAL A 26 2.55 -13.68 -9.56
N ALA A 27 1.80 -13.76 -8.48
CA ALA A 27 1.30 -15.01 -7.92
C ALA A 27 -0.22 -15.11 -8.09
N ASP A 28 -0.71 -16.33 -8.15
CA ASP A 28 -2.14 -16.57 -8.11
C ASP A 28 -2.66 -16.52 -6.66
N CYS A 29 -3.78 -15.85 -6.47
CA CYS A 29 -4.46 -15.81 -5.18
C CYS A 29 -5.24 -17.11 -4.92
N GLY A 30 -5.46 -17.96 -5.93
CA GLY A 30 -6.12 -19.26 -5.81
C GLY A 30 -7.61 -19.16 -5.49
N SER A 31 -8.17 -17.96 -5.51
CA SER A 31 -9.57 -17.71 -5.20
C SER A 31 -10.47 -18.01 -6.39
N GLU A 32 -11.55 -18.75 -6.17
CA GLU A 32 -12.53 -19.10 -7.19
C GLU A 32 -13.38 -17.90 -7.65
N VAL A 33 -13.52 -16.90 -6.76
CA VAL A 33 -14.27 -15.67 -7.00
C VAL A 33 -13.41 -14.55 -7.58
N CYS A 34 -12.11 -14.79 -7.78
CA CYS A 34 -11.22 -13.85 -8.42
C CYS A 34 -11.22 -14.03 -9.94
N LYS A 35 -11.60 -13.00 -10.68
CA LYS A 35 -11.62 -13.04 -12.15
C LYS A 35 -10.24 -13.25 -12.77
N SER A 36 -9.17 -12.78 -12.11
CA SER A 36 -7.80 -12.94 -12.58
C SER A 36 -7.14 -14.23 -12.07
N SER A 37 -7.82 -15.04 -11.26
CA SER A 37 -7.24 -16.26 -10.69
C SER A 37 -7.28 -17.44 -11.66
N ALA A 38 -6.30 -18.34 -11.55
CA ALA A 38 -6.32 -19.58 -12.31
C ALA A 38 -7.39 -20.54 -11.77
N ALA A 39 -7.79 -20.43 -10.51
CA ALA A 39 -8.86 -21.21 -9.91
C ALA A 39 -10.27 -20.64 -10.20
N HIS A 40 -10.39 -19.58 -11.02
CA HIS A 40 -11.67 -18.96 -11.29
C HIS A 40 -12.70 -19.96 -11.84
N LYS A 41 -13.90 -20.00 -11.25
CA LYS A 41 -14.95 -20.97 -11.59
C LYS A 41 -15.61 -20.72 -12.95
N HIS A 42 -15.89 -19.46 -13.30
CA HIS A 42 -16.71 -19.12 -14.45
C HIS A 42 -15.88 -18.74 -15.69
N LYS A 43 -14.81 -19.48 -16.00
CA LYS A 43 -13.91 -19.14 -17.13
C LYS A 43 -14.62 -19.12 -18.49
N THR A 44 -15.69 -19.90 -18.64
CA THR A 44 -16.45 -20.05 -19.89
C THR A 44 -17.57 -19.02 -20.03
N ALA A 45 -17.96 -18.34 -18.94
CA ALA A 45 -18.98 -17.31 -18.99
C ALA A 45 -18.42 -16.05 -19.64
N ARG A 46 -19.08 -15.59 -20.70
CA ARG A 46 -18.66 -14.40 -21.47
C ARG A 46 -18.76 -13.11 -20.65
N GLU A 47 -19.73 -13.04 -19.73
CA GLU A 47 -19.90 -11.95 -18.78
C GLU A 47 -19.92 -12.50 -17.36
N CYS A 48 -18.79 -12.32 -16.68
CA CYS A 48 -18.61 -12.73 -15.29
C CYS A 48 -18.47 -11.48 -14.41
N GLY A 49 -19.33 -11.36 -13.39
CA GLY A 49 -19.35 -10.25 -12.42
C GLY A 49 -18.33 -10.38 -11.28
N CYS A 50 -17.45 -11.38 -11.32
CA CYS A 50 -16.42 -11.57 -10.30
C CYS A 50 -15.43 -10.40 -10.27
N LYS A 51 -15.05 -10.00 -9.06
CA LYS A 51 -14.06 -8.92 -8.86
C LYS A 51 -12.67 -9.42 -9.25
N ALA A 52 -11.86 -8.51 -9.79
CA ALA A 52 -10.43 -8.73 -9.92
C ALA A 52 -9.76 -8.23 -8.65
N PHE A 53 -9.18 -9.14 -7.87
CA PHE A 53 -8.37 -8.75 -6.72
C PHE A 53 -6.97 -8.35 -7.22
N LYS A 54 -6.49 -7.21 -6.73
CA LYS A 54 -5.09 -6.81 -6.82
C LYS A 54 -4.59 -6.77 -5.39
N GLU A 55 -3.80 -7.77 -5.03
CA GLU A 55 -3.23 -7.91 -3.70
C GLU A 55 -1.72 -7.72 -3.80
N ASP A 56 -1.14 -7.05 -2.81
CA ASP A 56 0.30 -6.86 -2.73
C ASP A 56 0.88 -7.95 -1.81
N ASP A 57 1.78 -8.77 -2.35
CA ASP A 57 2.52 -9.78 -1.60
C ASP A 57 3.82 -9.14 -1.08
N THR A 58 3.77 -8.67 0.17
CA THR A 58 4.83 -7.86 0.77
C THR A 58 6.03 -8.72 1.16
N LYS A 59 7.18 -8.43 0.56
CA LYS A 59 8.48 -9.00 0.91
C LYS A 59 9.32 -7.97 1.66
N LEU A 60 9.57 -8.26 2.93
CA LEU A 60 10.40 -7.44 3.80
C LEU A 60 11.87 -7.57 3.42
N ARG A 61 12.51 -6.44 3.11
CA ARG A 61 13.97 -6.35 2.91
C ARG A 61 14.67 -6.01 4.21
N ASN A 62 14.27 -4.91 4.86
CA ASN A 62 14.84 -4.49 6.14
C ASN A 62 13.78 -4.22 7.20
N LEU A 63 14.22 -4.27 8.46
CA LEU A 63 13.43 -3.92 9.64
C LEU A 63 14.13 -2.80 10.41
N PHE A 64 13.61 -1.58 10.34
CA PHE A 64 14.16 -0.42 11.04
C PHE A 64 13.47 -0.21 12.38
N ARG A 65 14.23 0.22 13.38
CA ARG A 65 13.68 0.59 14.71
C ARG A 65 13.17 2.02 14.77
N VAL A 66 13.64 2.87 13.86
CA VAL A 66 13.23 4.27 13.74
C VAL A 66 11.92 4.40 12.98
N SER A 67 11.30 5.59 13.03
CA SER A 67 10.16 5.94 12.19
C SER A 67 10.65 6.32 10.80
N HIS A 68 9.86 6.02 9.76
CA HIS A 68 10.14 6.52 8.40
C HIS A 68 9.99 8.05 8.34
N GLU A 69 10.80 8.72 7.52
CA GLU A 69 10.80 10.19 7.39
C GLU A 69 9.41 10.71 7.00
N SER A 70 8.69 10.03 6.10
CA SER A 70 7.33 10.44 5.70
C SER A 70 6.27 10.21 6.77
N CYS A 71 6.56 9.38 7.78
CA CYS A 71 5.69 9.17 8.93
C CYS A 71 6.01 10.10 10.09
N ARG A 72 7.09 10.87 9.98
CA ARG A 72 7.40 11.92 10.94
C ARG A 72 6.36 13.02 10.73
N LEU A 73 5.34 13.04 11.59
CA LEU A 73 4.39 14.13 11.61
C LEU A 73 5.17 15.45 11.73
N PRO A 74 4.79 16.51 10.97
CA PRO A 74 5.30 17.83 11.27
C PRO A 74 4.95 18.12 12.72
N ASP A 75 5.94 18.56 13.50
CA ASP A 75 5.70 18.87 14.89
C ASP A 75 4.51 19.84 15.03
N ASP A 76 3.71 19.65 16.07
CA ASP A 76 2.51 20.47 16.37
C ASP A 76 2.85 21.99 16.38
N ARG A 77 4.10 22.34 16.69
CA ARG A 77 4.60 23.73 16.66
C ARG A 77 4.64 24.30 15.23
N SER A 78 5.04 23.50 14.25
CA SER A 78 5.14 23.88 12.83
C SER A 78 3.76 24.01 12.17
N GLN A 79 2.80 23.15 12.54
CA GLN A 79 1.42 23.27 12.06
C GLN A 79 0.71 24.52 12.62
N LYS A 80 0.90 24.83 13.92
CA LYS A 80 0.40 26.08 14.51
C LYS A 80 1.02 27.32 13.87
N ALA A 81 2.32 27.29 13.58
CA ALA A 81 3.00 28.41 12.93
C ALA A 81 2.43 28.70 11.53
N LEU A 82 2.18 27.67 10.71
CA LEU A 82 1.58 27.82 9.39
C LEU A 82 0.12 28.31 9.46
N SER A 83 -0.68 27.76 10.36
CA SER A 83 -2.07 28.20 10.58
C SER A 83 -2.15 29.67 11.03
N ASN A 84 -1.28 30.07 11.97
CA ASN A 84 -1.21 31.44 12.45
C ASN A 84 -0.77 32.44 11.37
N MET A 85 0.15 32.06 10.47
CA MET A 85 0.54 32.89 9.33
C MET A 85 -0.60 33.09 8.31
N ILE A 86 -1.41 32.05 8.07
CA ILE A 86 -2.56 32.14 7.16
C ILE A 86 -3.65 33.07 7.74
N HIS A 87 -3.90 33.01 9.04
CA HIS A 87 -4.86 33.89 9.71
C HIS A 87 -4.37 35.34 9.85
N ALA A 88 -3.05 35.57 9.97
CA ALA A 88 -2.47 36.91 10.04
C ALA A 88 -2.52 37.67 8.70
N ARG A 89 -2.55 36.96 7.56
CA ARG A 89 -2.65 37.57 6.21
C ARG A 89 -4.07 37.90 5.76
N ARG A 90 -5.09 37.53 6.56
CA ARG A 90 -6.52 37.79 6.28
C ARG A 90 -7.08 38.97 7.09
N ARG A 91 -6.22 39.78 7.72
CA ARG A 91 -6.58 41.03 8.38
C ARG A 91 -5.93 42.20 7.65
#